data_AF-A0A1J3ILS1-F1
#
_entry.id   AF-A0A1J3ILS1-F1
#
_cell.length_a   1.000
_cell.length_b   1.000
_cell.length_c   1.000
_cell.angle_alpha   90.00
_cell.angle_beta   90.00
_cell.angle_gamma   90.00
#
_symmetry.space_group_name_H-M   'P 1'
#
loop_
_entity.id
_entity.type
_entity.pdbx_description
1 polymer ?
#
loop_
_entity_poly.entity_id
_entity_poly.type
_entity_poly.pdbx_seq_one_letter_code
_entity_poly.pdbx_strand_id
1 'polypeptide(L)'
;MLRGIFHICLLALFVLLPFSSAVSDVVLTGGASAPSPWDHNVSPPTETAPSPTPTTSPPTASPPSPCPAAAQSPINNGSVSGDMTWWCNMTPHAETCSYYFRKSLDNNTNRSPRFRSEFLRMLVHIALDEAVITHTQTVNFGRSCTNNQRKAAWSDCVKLFENTVAQLNRTLKGLNPSASDDVKCTNFDAQTWLSTAQTNIETCRSGSEDLNVSDFVMPAISDKNLSDLIGNCLAVNGVLMKQHNHTTTAKHNKYFPSWVSRNERRLLVSPSLAKSRSHLVVALDRSGHFRSIQAAINFAARRRVKSRFVIYVKKGVYRENIDVGNDNHNIMLVGDGERKTIITSGRSVQRGYTTYNSATAGFGGQRFVAKDLTFINTAGPLRGQAVAVRS
;
A
#
# COMPACT_ATOMS: atom_id res chain seq x y z
N MET A 1 -3.18 6.27 27.36
CA MET A 1 -4.11 6.38 26.21
C MET A 1 -3.80 5.26 25.23
N LEU A 2 -4.53 4.15 25.33
CA LEU A 2 -4.38 3.00 24.43
C LEU A 2 -4.99 3.36 23.06
N ARG A 3 -4.16 3.42 22.01
CA ARG A 3 -4.62 3.41 20.62
C ARG A 3 -4.52 1.97 20.10
N GLY A 4 -5.66 1.45 19.66
CA GLY A 4 -5.88 0.05 19.29
C GLY A 4 -4.95 -0.43 18.19
N ILE A 5 -4.37 -1.60 18.46
CA ILE A 5 -3.60 -2.42 17.53
C ILE A 5 -4.62 -3.09 16.59
N PHE A 6 -4.76 -2.57 15.37
CA PHE A 6 -5.35 -3.33 14.28
C PHE A 6 -4.23 -4.02 13.50
N HIS A 7 -4.12 -5.34 13.71
CA HIS A 7 -3.32 -6.24 12.89
C HIS A 7 -3.88 -6.25 11.46
N ILE A 8 -3.33 -5.42 10.58
CA ILE A 8 -3.37 -5.68 9.14
C ILE A 8 -2.03 -6.32 8.79
N CYS A 9 -2.09 -7.63 8.57
CA CYS A 9 -0.98 -8.45 8.15
C CYS A 9 -0.55 -8.02 6.74
N LEU A 10 0.45 -7.14 6.68
CA LEU A 10 1.13 -6.75 5.45
C LEU A 10 2.02 -7.91 5.00
N LEU A 11 1.47 -8.89 4.27
CA LEU A 11 2.29 -9.89 3.58
C LEU A 11 2.87 -9.28 2.30
N ALA A 12 3.86 -8.39 2.47
CA ALA A 12 4.87 -8.18 1.46
C ALA A 12 5.76 -9.44 1.46
N LEU A 13 5.55 -10.33 0.49
CA LEU A 13 6.42 -11.49 0.28
C LEU A 13 7.78 -11.01 -0.23
N PHE A 14 8.69 -10.68 0.68
CA PHE A 14 10.11 -10.54 0.38
C PHE A 14 10.69 -11.95 0.20
N VAL A 15 11.04 -12.29 -1.04
CA VAL A 15 11.80 -13.51 -1.34
C VAL A 15 13.25 -13.28 -0.90
N LEU A 16 13.60 -13.71 0.31
CA LEU A 16 14.98 -13.96 0.69
C LEU A 16 15.32 -15.41 0.28
N LEU A 17 16.22 -15.58 -0.68
CA LEU A 17 16.81 -16.88 -1.03
C LEU A 17 17.95 -17.18 -0.04
N PRO A 18 18.01 -18.37 0.59
CA PRO A 18 19.18 -18.79 1.35
C PRO A 18 20.24 -19.36 0.39
N PHE A 19 21.48 -18.87 0.47
CA PHE A 19 22.64 -19.56 -0.10
C PHE A 19 23.33 -20.38 0.97
N SER A 20 23.51 -21.67 0.66
CA SER A 20 24.27 -22.65 1.43
C SER A 20 25.77 -22.33 1.34
N SER A 21 26.43 -22.10 2.47
CA SER A 21 27.88 -22.01 2.58
C SER A 21 28.47 -23.38 2.84
N ALA A 22 29.16 -23.94 1.85
CA ALA A 22 30.11 -25.03 2.06
C ALA A 22 31.45 -24.42 2.50
N VAL A 23 31.89 -24.78 3.69
CA VAL A 23 33.20 -24.45 4.25
C VAL A 23 34.23 -25.44 3.68
N SER A 24 35.36 -24.94 3.21
CA SER A 24 36.57 -25.73 3.03
C SER A 24 37.70 -24.98 3.72
N ASP A 25 38.21 -25.59 4.78
CA ASP A 25 39.35 -25.14 5.55
C ASP A 25 40.63 -25.32 4.75
N VAL A 26 41.39 -24.25 4.55
CA VAL A 26 42.86 -24.29 4.47
C VAL A 26 43.40 -23.07 5.20
N VAL A 27 44.03 -23.34 6.35
CA VAL A 27 44.83 -22.41 7.15
C VAL A 27 46.25 -22.42 6.62
N LEU A 28 46.86 -21.23 6.40
CA LEU A 28 48.31 -21.01 6.50
C LEU A 28 48.61 -19.53 6.81
N THR A 29 48.93 -19.30 8.08
CA THR A 29 49.97 -18.43 8.68
C THR A 29 50.21 -16.98 8.20
N GLY A 30 50.02 -16.04 9.13
CA GLY A 30 51.10 -15.15 9.59
C GLY A 30 51.03 -13.66 9.23
N GLY A 31 50.90 -12.80 10.26
CA GLY A 31 51.46 -11.44 10.27
C GLY A 31 50.51 -10.26 10.54
N ALA A 32 50.41 -9.86 11.82
CA ALA A 32 50.49 -8.48 12.39
C ALA A 32 50.12 -7.26 11.50
N SER A 33 49.39 -6.20 11.88
CA SER A 33 48.71 -5.72 13.10
C SER A 33 47.90 -4.46 12.74
N ALA A 34 46.63 -4.33 13.15
CA ALA A 34 45.96 -3.12 13.70
C ALA A 34 44.42 -3.34 13.80
N PRO A 35 43.74 -2.96 14.91
CA PRO A 35 42.41 -3.50 15.25
C PRO A 35 41.22 -2.70 14.68
N SER A 36 40.13 -3.44 14.46
CA SER A 36 38.78 -3.00 14.06
C SER A 36 37.93 -2.60 15.28
N PRO A 37 37.04 -1.60 15.20
CA PRO A 37 36.31 -1.10 16.36
C PRO A 37 34.98 -1.85 16.56
N TRP A 38 35.02 -3.09 17.03
CA TRP A 38 33.87 -3.79 17.61
C TRP A 38 34.36 -4.88 18.59
N ASP A 39 34.85 -4.48 19.76
CA ASP A 39 35.06 -5.41 20.86
C ASP A 39 33.74 -5.63 21.61
N HIS A 40 33.18 -6.82 21.43
CA HIS A 40 32.10 -7.33 22.27
C HIS A 40 32.70 -7.92 23.55
N ASN A 41 33.11 -7.06 24.49
CA ASN A 41 33.36 -7.50 25.86
C ASN A 41 33.31 -6.37 26.91
N VAL A 42 32.25 -5.55 26.87
CA VAL A 42 31.95 -4.59 27.93
C VAL A 42 30.61 -4.94 28.55
N SER A 43 30.63 -5.40 29.80
CA SER A 43 29.42 -5.51 30.62
C SER A 43 28.80 -4.12 30.84
N PRO A 44 27.46 -3.99 30.79
CA PRO A 44 26.81 -2.69 31.00
C PRO A 44 27.03 -2.18 32.43
N PRO A 45 27.11 -0.86 32.64
CA PRO A 45 27.29 -0.29 33.97
C PRO A 45 26.03 -0.52 34.84
N THR A 46 26.27 -0.72 36.13
CA THR A 46 25.25 -0.90 37.16
C THR A 46 24.39 0.36 37.30
N GLU A 47 23.10 0.24 36.99
CA GLU A 47 22.11 1.32 37.13
C GLU A 47 21.61 1.34 38.59
N THR A 48 21.91 2.41 39.32
CA THR A 48 21.41 2.64 40.69
C THR A 48 19.97 3.15 40.60
N ALA A 49 19.02 2.36 41.11
CA ALA A 49 17.61 2.74 41.14
C ALA A 49 17.35 3.94 42.09
N PRO A 50 16.56 4.96 41.69
CA PRO A 50 16.03 5.94 42.62
C PRO A 50 14.82 5.38 43.40
N SER A 51 14.70 5.80 44.66
CA SER A 51 13.67 5.41 45.62
C SER A 51 12.22 5.78 45.20
N PRO A 52 11.20 5.03 45.64
CA PRO A 52 9.81 5.22 45.20
C PRO A 52 9.14 6.44 45.85
N THR A 53 8.50 7.27 45.03
CA THR A 53 7.50 8.28 45.45
C THR A 53 6.10 7.64 45.46
N PRO A 54 5.21 7.99 46.40
CA PRO A 54 3.92 7.31 46.56
C PRO A 54 2.96 7.68 45.43
N THR A 55 2.40 6.66 44.76
CA THR A 55 1.38 6.81 43.71
C THR A 55 0.00 6.62 44.32
N THR A 56 -0.86 7.63 44.18
CA THR A 56 -2.30 7.54 44.49
C THR A 56 -3.03 6.76 43.40
N SER A 57 -3.85 5.81 43.81
CA SER A 57 -4.66 4.94 42.95
C SER A 57 -5.75 5.72 42.20
N PRO A 58 -5.99 5.48 40.89
CA PRO A 58 -7.20 5.94 40.22
C PRO A 58 -8.40 5.04 40.55
N PRO A 59 -9.64 5.55 40.51
CA PRO A 59 -10.83 4.79 40.85
C PRO A 59 -11.17 3.74 39.77
N THR A 60 -11.67 2.61 40.24
CA THR A 60 -12.09 1.44 39.48
C THR A 60 -13.23 1.80 38.52
N ALA A 61 -12.98 1.79 37.21
CA ALA A 61 -14.02 1.89 36.19
C ALA A 61 -14.58 0.49 35.87
N SER A 62 -15.91 0.41 35.78
CA SER A 62 -16.69 -0.79 35.43
C SER A 62 -16.24 -1.38 34.08
N PRO A 63 -16.36 -2.71 33.89
CA PRO A 63 -16.04 -3.33 32.60
C PRO A 63 -16.96 -2.80 31.48
N PRO A 64 -16.43 -2.56 30.27
CA PRO A 64 -17.23 -2.14 29.13
C PRO A 64 -18.20 -3.27 28.72
N SER A 65 -19.42 -2.88 28.35
CA SER A 65 -20.44 -3.79 27.84
C SER A 65 -19.93 -4.56 26.61
N PRO A 66 -20.29 -5.85 26.45
CA PRO A 66 -19.91 -6.61 25.27
C PRO A 66 -20.49 -5.96 24.02
N CYS A 67 -19.68 -5.85 22.95
CA CYS A 67 -20.14 -5.47 21.63
C CYS A 67 -21.31 -6.39 21.21
N PRO A 68 -22.37 -5.86 20.56
CA PRO A 68 -23.43 -6.71 20.04
C PRO A 68 -22.84 -7.76 19.11
N ALA A 69 -23.20 -9.02 19.34
CA ALA A 69 -22.75 -10.14 18.54
C ALA A 69 -23.06 -9.89 17.06
N ALA A 70 -22.07 -10.15 16.20
CA ALA A 70 -22.27 -10.15 14.76
C ALA A 70 -23.44 -11.08 14.42
N ALA A 71 -24.41 -10.58 13.66
CA ALA A 71 -25.54 -11.37 13.18
C ALA A 71 -25.03 -12.65 12.49
N GLN A 72 -25.67 -13.77 12.79
CA GLN A 72 -25.36 -15.07 12.20
C GLN A 72 -25.44 -14.96 10.67
N SER A 73 -24.36 -15.33 10.00
CA SER A 73 -24.29 -15.33 8.53
C SER A 73 -25.22 -16.40 7.97
N PRO A 74 -26.23 -16.06 7.13
CA PRO A 74 -26.96 -17.07 6.38
C PRO A 74 -26.00 -17.63 5.32
N ILE A 75 -25.49 -18.83 5.58
CA ILE A 75 -24.85 -19.67 4.58
C ILE A 75 -25.96 -20.05 3.61
N ASN A 76 -25.99 -19.46 2.41
CA ASN A 76 -26.47 -20.10 1.18
C ASN A 76 -26.11 -19.24 -0.05
N ASN A 77 -25.45 -19.86 -1.02
CA ASN A 77 -25.19 -19.30 -2.36
C ASN A 77 -26.43 -19.42 -3.28
N GLY A 78 -27.59 -19.71 -2.70
CA GLY A 78 -28.86 -19.77 -3.41
C GLY A 78 -29.35 -18.38 -3.76
N SER A 79 -30.17 -18.28 -4.81
CA SER A 79 -30.88 -17.04 -5.13
C SER A 79 -31.66 -16.58 -3.89
N VAL A 80 -31.33 -15.42 -3.34
CA VAL A 80 -32.06 -14.84 -2.21
C VAL A 80 -33.10 -13.87 -2.74
N SER A 81 -34.35 -14.03 -2.29
CA SER A 81 -35.43 -13.07 -2.56
C SER A 81 -35.51 -12.09 -1.40
N GLY A 82 -34.74 -11.00 -1.48
CA GLY A 82 -34.77 -9.88 -0.54
C GLY A 82 -34.86 -8.55 -1.29
N ASP A 83 -35.56 -7.58 -0.72
CA ASP A 83 -35.53 -6.20 -1.20
C ASP A 83 -34.16 -5.55 -0.89
N MET A 84 -33.90 -4.36 -1.42
CA MET A 84 -32.61 -3.69 -1.19
C MET A 84 -32.37 -3.40 0.31
N THR A 85 -33.43 -3.10 1.06
CA THR A 85 -33.38 -2.88 2.51
C THR A 85 -32.80 -4.09 3.23
N TRP A 86 -33.29 -5.28 2.91
CA TRP A 86 -32.78 -6.52 3.46
C TRP A 86 -31.29 -6.72 3.16
N TRP A 87 -30.86 -6.47 1.92
CA TRP A 87 -29.45 -6.58 1.53
C TRP A 87 -28.55 -5.60 2.29
N CYS A 88 -28.98 -4.35 2.45
CA CYS A 88 -28.24 -3.34 3.19
C CYS A 88 -28.14 -3.64 4.70
N ASN A 89 -29.18 -4.21 5.31
CA ASN A 89 -29.16 -4.61 6.73
C ASN A 89 -28.14 -5.71 7.03
N MET A 90 -27.64 -6.41 6.00
CA MET A 90 -26.58 -7.42 6.11
C MET A 90 -25.17 -6.82 6.01
N THR A 91 -25.04 -5.49 6.09
CA THR A 91 -23.77 -4.75 6.02
C THR A 91 -23.55 -3.92 7.28
N PRO A 92 -22.30 -3.62 7.68
CA PRO A 92 -22.00 -2.86 8.90
C PRO A 92 -22.53 -1.42 8.89
N HIS A 93 -22.76 -0.83 7.71
CA HIS A 93 -23.26 0.53 7.53
C HIS A 93 -24.56 0.52 6.70
N ALA A 94 -25.61 -0.08 7.26
CA ALA A 94 -26.89 -0.33 6.58
C ALA A 94 -27.62 0.95 6.15
N GLU A 95 -27.57 2.01 6.97
CA GLU A 95 -28.21 3.29 6.66
C GLU A 95 -27.54 3.95 5.45
N THR A 96 -26.21 4.03 5.44
CA THR A 96 -25.42 4.56 4.32
C THR A 96 -25.70 3.77 3.04
N CYS A 97 -25.70 2.43 3.12
CA CYS A 97 -26.07 1.57 2.00
C CYS A 97 -27.46 1.94 1.45
N SER A 98 -28.48 1.98 2.31
CA SER A 98 -29.87 2.23 1.92
C SER A 98 -30.05 3.61 1.30
N TYR A 99 -29.39 4.63 1.85
CA TYR A 99 -29.43 6.00 1.34
C TYR A 99 -28.89 6.08 -0.10
N TYR A 100 -27.70 5.53 -0.35
CA TYR A 100 -27.09 5.62 -1.69
C TYR A 100 -27.80 4.76 -2.73
N PHE A 101 -28.35 3.61 -2.36
CA PHE A 101 -29.19 2.84 -3.28
C PHE A 101 -30.47 3.58 -3.65
N ARG A 102 -31.15 4.23 -2.69
CA ARG A 102 -32.32 5.09 -2.97
C ARG A 102 -31.96 6.27 -3.88
N LYS A 103 -30.82 6.91 -3.66
CA LYS A 103 -30.31 7.99 -4.52
C LYS A 103 -29.95 7.52 -5.93
N SER A 104 -29.45 6.29 -6.08
CA SER A 104 -29.07 5.69 -7.36
C SER A 104 -30.29 5.20 -8.17
N LEU A 105 -31.38 4.84 -7.50
CA LEU A 105 -32.63 4.35 -8.10
C LEU A 105 -33.34 5.37 -9.01
N ASP A 106 -33.05 6.66 -8.87
CA ASP A 106 -33.55 7.72 -9.79
C ASP A 106 -32.98 7.61 -11.22
N ASN A 107 -31.97 6.75 -11.45
CA ASN A 107 -31.29 6.55 -12.73
C ASN A 107 -31.37 5.10 -13.29
N ASN A 108 -32.52 4.42 -13.15
CA ASN A 108 -32.89 3.22 -13.94
C ASN A 108 -32.36 1.83 -13.48
N THR A 109 -32.22 1.56 -12.16
CA THR A 109 -31.83 0.23 -11.64
C THR A 109 -32.86 -0.38 -10.68
N ASN A 110 -34.07 -0.64 -11.17
CA ASN A 110 -35.18 -1.14 -10.35
C ASN A 110 -35.10 -2.65 -9.97
N ARG A 111 -33.90 -3.24 -9.93
CA ARG A 111 -33.72 -4.69 -9.72
C ARG A 111 -32.89 -4.96 -8.46
N SER A 112 -33.51 -5.60 -7.48
CA SER A 112 -32.79 -6.18 -6.33
C SER A 112 -31.82 -7.28 -6.79
N PRO A 113 -30.62 -7.35 -6.20
CA PRO A 113 -29.65 -8.39 -6.52
C PRO A 113 -30.18 -9.76 -6.07
N ARG A 114 -29.88 -10.80 -6.87
CA ARG A 114 -30.21 -12.19 -6.53
C ARG A 114 -29.08 -12.91 -5.83
N PHE A 115 -27.84 -12.47 -6.07
CA PHE A 115 -26.63 -13.08 -5.57
C PHE A 115 -25.77 -12.07 -4.82
N ARG A 116 -25.01 -12.56 -3.83
CA ARG A 116 -24.10 -11.72 -3.04
C ARG A 116 -22.98 -11.10 -3.89
N SER A 117 -22.54 -11.78 -4.94
CA SER A 117 -21.59 -11.25 -5.92
C SER A 117 -22.17 -10.10 -6.75
N GLU A 118 -23.44 -10.18 -7.12
CA GLU A 118 -24.17 -9.09 -7.79
C GLU A 118 -24.31 -7.89 -6.86
N PHE A 119 -24.71 -8.12 -5.61
CA PHE A 119 -24.81 -7.07 -4.60
C PHE A 119 -23.46 -6.40 -4.32
N LEU A 120 -22.37 -7.17 -4.19
CA LEU A 120 -21.02 -6.62 -4.05
C LEU A 120 -20.66 -5.71 -5.23
N ARG A 121 -20.91 -6.16 -6.46
CA ARG A 121 -20.61 -5.36 -7.65
C ARG A 121 -21.39 -4.05 -7.68
N MET A 122 -22.66 -4.07 -7.25
CA MET A 122 -23.48 -2.86 -7.13
C MET A 122 -22.94 -1.91 -6.05
N LEU A 123 -22.55 -2.44 -4.87
CA LEU A 123 -21.94 -1.63 -3.81
C LEU A 123 -20.63 -0.98 -4.25
N VAL A 124 -19.76 -1.73 -4.95
CA VAL A 124 -18.48 -1.21 -5.46
C VAL A 124 -18.72 -0.11 -6.50
N HIS A 125 -19.76 -0.23 -7.32
CA HIS A 125 -20.15 0.84 -8.26
C HIS A 125 -20.54 2.11 -7.52
N ILE A 126 -21.40 2.02 -6.51
CA ILE A 126 -21.81 3.17 -5.69
C ILE A 126 -20.61 3.81 -4.98
N ALA A 127 -19.74 2.99 -4.40
CA ALA A 127 -18.52 3.48 -3.76
C ALA A 127 -17.59 4.19 -4.76
N LEU A 128 -17.50 3.69 -6.00
CA LEU A 128 -16.72 4.32 -7.05
C LEU A 128 -17.30 5.68 -7.45
N ASP A 129 -18.62 5.78 -7.63
CA ASP A 129 -19.29 7.04 -7.97
C ASP A 129 -19.02 8.09 -6.87
N GLU A 130 -19.19 7.70 -5.61
CA GLU A 130 -18.90 8.61 -4.49
C GLU A 130 -17.41 8.98 -4.41
N ALA A 131 -16.50 8.02 -4.65
CA ALA A 131 -15.06 8.30 -4.68
C ALA A 131 -14.67 9.32 -5.76
N VAL A 132 -15.32 9.29 -6.93
CA VAL A 132 -15.10 10.27 -8.01
C VAL A 132 -15.59 11.65 -7.59
N ILE A 133 -16.73 11.73 -6.91
CA ILE A 133 -17.25 12.99 -6.34
C ILE A 133 -16.29 13.53 -5.28
N THR A 134 -15.88 12.71 -4.30
CA THR A 134 -14.95 13.09 -3.24
C THR A 134 -13.60 13.55 -3.82
N HIS A 135 -13.06 12.83 -4.81
CA HIS A 135 -11.83 13.24 -5.49
C HIS A 135 -11.97 14.62 -6.15
N THR A 136 -13.08 14.86 -6.86
CA THR A 136 -13.36 16.14 -7.51
C THR A 136 -13.47 17.29 -6.50
N GLN A 137 -14.19 17.07 -5.39
CA GLN A 137 -14.28 18.03 -4.29
C GLN A 137 -12.91 18.33 -3.68
N THR A 138 -12.11 17.28 -3.46
CA THR A 138 -10.73 17.40 -2.96
C THR A 138 -9.89 18.26 -3.88
N VAL A 139 -9.92 18.04 -5.20
CA VAL A 139 -9.19 18.86 -6.16
C VAL A 139 -9.63 20.33 -6.10
N ASN A 140 -10.94 20.58 -6.06
CA ASN A 140 -11.49 21.94 -6.02
C ASN A 140 -11.14 22.70 -4.73
N PHE A 141 -11.03 21.99 -3.61
CA PHE A 141 -10.63 22.55 -2.32
C PHE A 141 -9.21 23.14 -2.33
N GLY A 142 -8.35 22.73 -3.25
CA GLY A 142 -6.95 23.17 -3.32
C GLY A 142 -6.76 24.69 -3.39
N ARG A 143 -7.74 25.42 -3.92
CA ARG A 143 -7.72 26.90 -3.97
C ARG A 143 -7.69 27.54 -2.58
N SER A 144 -8.21 26.85 -1.57
CA SER A 144 -8.28 27.32 -0.18
C SER A 144 -7.00 27.00 0.63
N CYS A 145 -6.07 26.21 0.08
CA CYS A 145 -4.82 25.84 0.73
C CYS A 145 -3.77 26.95 0.59
N THR A 146 -3.71 27.85 1.57
CA THR A 146 -2.84 29.03 1.51
C THR A 146 -1.40 28.77 2.00
N ASN A 147 -1.22 27.94 3.03
CA ASN A 147 0.09 27.63 3.61
C ASN A 147 0.67 26.29 3.12
N ASN A 148 1.96 26.08 3.35
CA ASN A 148 2.69 24.90 2.86
C ASN A 148 2.19 23.59 3.49
N GLN A 149 1.86 23.58 4.77
CA GLN A 149 1.34 22.39 5.46
C GLN A 149 0.01 21.93 4.86
N ARG A 150 -0.93 22.87 4.67
CA ARG A 150 -2.23 22.62 4.04
C ARG A 150 -2.05 22.13 2.61
N LYS A 151 -1.17 22.76 1.82
CA LYS A 151 -0.87 22.33 0.45
C LYS A 151 -0.26 20.93 0.39
N ALA A 152 0.62 20.59 1.34
CA ALA A 152 1.25 19.27 1.41
C ALA A 152 0.22 18.19 1.71
N ALA A 153 -0.57 18.34 2.79
CA ALA A 153 -1.62 17.40 3.14
C ALA A 153 -2.67 17.27 2.02
N TRP A 154 -3.12 18.40 1.46
CA TRP A 154 -4.07 18.42 0.35
C TRP A 154 -3.53 17.68 -0.89
N SER A 155 -2.30 17.95 -1.30
CA SER A 155 -1.69 17.29 -2.47
C SER A 155 -1.58 15.78 -2.27
N ASP A 156 -1.37 15.32 -1.04
CA ASP A 156 -1.37 13.89 -0.72
C ASP A 156 -2.78 13.31 -0.76
N CYS A 157 -3.77 14.01 -0.19
CA CYS A 157 -5.17 13.60 -0.27
C CYS A 157 -5.65 13.48 -1.73
N VAL A 158 -5.34 14.44 -2.61
CA VAL A 158 -5.67 14.34 -4.04
C VAL A 158 -5.18 13.03 -4.64
N LYS A 159 -3.89 12.69 -4.43
CA LYS A 159 -3.31 11.44 -4.93
C LYS A 159 -3.96 10.20 -4.29
N LEU A 160 -4.24 10.25 -2.99
CA LEU A 160 -4.85 9.13 -2.27
C LEU A 160 -6.28 8.86 -2.74
N PHE A 161 -7.08 9.90 -3.01
CA PHE A 161 -8.42 9.72 -3.59
C PHE A 161 -8.37 9.29 -5.06
N GLU A 162 -7.42 9.79 -5.85
CA GLU A 162 -7.17 9.25 -7.20
C GLU A 162 -6.84 7.74 -7.14
N ASN A 163 -6.00 7.33 -6.19
CA ASN A 163 -5.69 5.93 -5.95
C ASN A 163 -6.93 5.14 -5.51
N THR A 164 -7.78 5.68 -4.63
CA THR A 164 -9.05 5.08 -4.21
C THR A 164 -9.95 4.82 -5.41
N VAL A 165 -10.14 5.81 -6.29
CA VAL A 165 -10.90 5.67 -7.54
C VAL A 165 -10.30 4.55 -8.42
N ALA A 166 -8.97 4.52 -8.58
CA ALA A 166 -8.30 3.50 -9.37
C ALA A 166 -8.52 2.08 -8.82
N GLN A 167 -8.44 1.89 -7.50
CA GLN A 167 -8.68 0.59 -6.86
C GLN A 167 -10.14 0.16 -6.99
N LEU A 168 -11.11 1.05 -6.74
CA LEU A 168 -12.53 0.74 -6.85
C LEU A 168 -12.95 0.40 -8.28
N ASN A 169 -12.48 1.18 -9.27
CA ASN A 169 -12.72 0.90 -10.68
C ASN A 169 -12.12 -0.45 -11.09
N ARG A 170 -10.93 -0.77 -10.58
CA ARG A 170 -10.30 -2.06 -10.82
C ARG A 170 -11.10 -3.21 -10.23
N THR A 171 -11.55 -3.09 -8.98
CA THR A 171 -12.43 -4.07 -8.34
C THR A 171 -13.71 -4.26 -9.14
N LEU A 172 -14.36 -3.17 -9.56
CA LEU A 172 -15.60 -3.23 -10.35
C LEU A 172 -15.41 -3.99 -11.66
N LYS A 173 -14.33 -3.70 -12.39
CA LYS A 173 -13.98 -4.39 -13.64
C LYS A 173 -13.65 -5.86 -13.40
N GLY A 174 -12.87 -6.17 -12.37
CA GLY A 174 -12.44 -7.53 -12.05
C GLY A 174 -13.58 -8.44 -11.57
N LEU A 175 -14.59 -7.86 -10.93
CA LEU A 175 -15.82 -8.55 -10.50
C LEU A 175 -16.85 -8.75 -11.63
N ASN A 176 -16.63 -8.18 -12.82
CA ASN A 176 -17.53 -8.38 -13.95
C ASN A 176 -17.45 -9.85 -14.42
N PRO A 177 -18.57 -10.61 -14.45
CA PRO A 177 -18.57 -12.00 -14.90
C PRO A 177 -18.07 -12.20 -16.34
N SER A 178 -18.23 -11.17 -17.18
CA SER A 178 -17.78 -11.16 -18.58
C SER A 178 -16.36 -10.61 -18.75
N ALA A 179 -15.64 -10.31 -17.67
CA ALA A 179 -14.24 -9.87 -17.76
C ALA A 179 -13.37 -10.99 -18.34
N SER A 180 -12.43 -10.60 -19.21
CA SER A 180 -11.37 -11.48 -19.71
C SER A 180 -10.45 -11.93 -18.58
N ASP A 181 -9.75 -13.04 -18.76
CA ASP A 181 -8.87 -13.64 -17.73
C ASP A 181 -7.75 -12.70 -17.24
N ASP A 182 -7.32 -11.74 -18.06
CA ASP A 182 -6.31 -10.74 -17.71
C ASP A 182 -6.85 -9.58 -16.86
N VAL A 183 -8.17 -9.37 -16.86
CA VAL A 183 -8.87 -8.32 -16.10
C VAL A 183 -9.55 -8.88 -14.85
N LYS A 184 -10.05 -10.12 -14.94
CA LYS A 184 -10.77 -10.80 -13.87
C LYS A 184 -9.93 -10.88 -12.60
N CYS A 185 -10.58 -10.74 -11.45
CA CYS A 185 -9.92 -10.80 -10.15
C CYS A 185 -10.55 -11.85 -9.25
N THR A 186 -9.77 -12.39 -8.31
CA THR A 186 -10.30 -13.26 -7.26
C THR A 186 -10.97 -12.44 -6.16
N ASN A 187 -11.75 -13.07 -5.27
CA ASN A 187 -12.27 -12.40 -4.08
C ASN A 187 -11.12 -11.92 -3.16
N PHE A 188 -9.98 -12.60 -3.16
CA PHE A 188 -8.79 -12.15 -2.43
C PHE A 188 -8.20 -10.86 -3.03
N ASP A 189 -8.11 -10.79 -4.37
CA ASP A 189 -7.68 -9.57 -5.06
C ASP A 189 -8.65 -8.40 -4.79
N ALA A 190 -9.97 -8.65 -4.88
CA ALA A 190 -11.00 -7.66 -4.57
C ALA A 190 -10.87 -7.16 -3.11
N GLN A 191 -10.65 -8.06 -2.15
CA GLN A 191 -10.44 -7.69 -0.74
C GLN A 191 -9.19 -6.83 -0.57
N THR A 192 -8.12 -7.15 -1.31
CA THR A 192 -6.86 -6.41 -1.27
C THR A 192 -7.08 -4.98 -1.78
N TRP A 193 -7.70 -4.82 -2.94
CA TRP A 193 -7.92 -3.50 -3.54
C TRP A 193 -8.93 -2.64 -2.76
N LEU A 194 -9.99 -3.25 -2.23
CA LEU A 194 -10.93 -2.58 -1.32
C LEU A 194 -10.23 -2.12 -0.02
N SER A 195 -9.36 -2.96 0.54
CA SER A 195 -8.57 -2.59 1.73
C SER A 195 -7.61 -1.45 1.42
N THR A 196 -6.96 -1.46 0.25
CA THR A 196 -6.11 -0.34 -0.19
C THR A 196 -6.91 0.95 -0.35
N ALA A 197 -8.11 0.89 -0.94
CA ALA A 197 -9.01 2.04 -1.07
C ALA A 197 -9.36 2.65 0.30
N GLN A 198 -9.66 1.81 1.30
CA GLN A 198 -9.91 2.25 2.67
C GLN A 198 -8.66 2.88 3.31
N THR A 199 -7.50 2.23 3.17
CA THR A 199 -6.22 2.73 3.71
C THR A 199 -5.84 4.08 3.12
N ASN A 200 -6.15 4.34 1.84
CA ASN A 200 -5.86 5.64 1.23
C ASN A 200 -6.62 6.79 1.92
N ILE A 201 -7.89 6.57 2.27
CA ILE A 201 -8.71 7.55 3.00
C ILE A 201 -8.11 7.81 4.38
N GLU A 202 -7.71 6.75 5.09
CA GLU A 202 -7.05 6.87 6.40
C GLU A 202 -5.68 7.55 6.32
N THR A 203 -4.95 7.31 5.23
CA THR A 203 -3.64 7.92 4.99
C THR A 203 -3.78 9.43 4.74
N CYS A 204 -4.86 9.86 4.07
CA CYS A 204 -5.16 11.28 3.90
C CYS A 204 -5.48 11.92 5.26
N ARG A 205 -6.29 11.24 6.08
CA ARG A 205 -6.60 11.69 7.45
C ARG A 205 -5.34 11.87 8.29
N SER A 206 -4.57 10.80 8.46
CA SER A 206 -3.34 10.80 9.27
C SER A 206 -2.29 11.78 8.74
N GLY A 207 -2.17 11.95 7.42
CA GLY A 207 -1.28 12.97 6.83
C GLY A 207 -1.70 14.40 7.17
N SER A 208 -3.00 14.67 7.34
CA SER A 208 -3.48 15.97 7.83
C SER A 208 -3.19 16.18 9.31
N GLU A 209 -3.20 15.11 10.12
CA GLU A 209 -2.85 15.13 11.54
C GLU A 209 -1.33 15.34 11.72
N ASP A 210 -0.49 14.68 10.91
CA ASP A 210 0.98 14.83 10.91
C ASP A 210 1.41 16.31 10.82
N LEU A 211 0.61 17.11 10.12
CA LEU A 211 0.89 18.52 9.85
C LEU A 211 0.00 19.49 10.64
N ASN A 212 -0.81 18.99 11.59
CA ASN A 212 -1.75 19.77 12.39
C ASN A 212 -2.73 20.63 11.55
N VAL A 213 -3.27 20.05 10.48
CA VAL A 213 -4.23 20.70 9.58
C VAL A 213 -5.53 19.89 9.40
N SER A 214 -5.76 18.88 10.24
CA SER A 214 -6.95 18.01 10.20
C SER A 214 -8.26 18.80 10.26
N ASP A 215 -8.35 19.80 11.12
CA ASP A 215 -9.57 20.61 11.32
C ASP A 215 -9.95 21.42 10.08
N PHE A 216 -9.00 21.60 9.14
CA PHE A 216 -9.22 22.29 7.88
C PHE A 216 -9.46 21.30 6.73
N VAL A 217 -8.61 20.28 6.62
CA VAL A 217 -8.63 19.34 5.50
C VAL A 217 -9.80 18.37 5.63
N MET A 218 -10.06 17.84 6.82
CA MET A 218 -11.05 16.78 7.00
C MET A 218 -12.49 17.24 6.84
N PRO A 219 -12.98 18.37 7.40
CA PRO A 219 -14.35 18.79 7.14
C PRO A 219 -14.66 19.06 5.67
N ALA A 220 -13.64 19.42 4.88
CA ALA A 220 -13.78 19.69 3.45
C ALA A 220 -13.72 18.45 2.55
N ILE A 221 -13.15 17.34 3.04
CA ILE A 221 -12.75 16.18 2.22
C ILE A 221 -13.19 14.83 2.82
N SER A 222 -13.50 14.79 4.11
CA SER A 222 -13.88 13.59 4.86
C SER A 222 -15.34 13.27 4.62
N ASP A 223 -15.59 12.48 3.59
CA ASP A 223 -16.89 11.83 3.45
C ASP A 223 -16.91 10.53 4.26
N LYS A 224 -17.56 10.57 5.44
CA LYS A 224 -17.84 9.36 6.22
C LYS A 224 -18.57 8.32 5.36
N ASN A 225 -19.39 8.78 4.40
CA ASN A 225 -20.17 7.87 3.58
C ASN A 225 -19.28 7.02 2.67
N LEU A 226 -18.26 7.59 2.02
CA LEU A 226 -17.34 6.80 1.20
C LEU A 226 -16.62 5.70 2.00
N SER A 227 -16.13 6.04 3.20
CA SER A 227 -15.51 5.04 4.11
C SER A 227 -16.50 3.94 4.49
N ASP A 228 -17.73 4.30 4.83
CA ASP A 228 -18.79 3.36 5.19
C ASP A 228 -19.20 2.47 3.99
N LEU A 229 -19.26 3.02 2.78
CA LEU A 229 -19.54 2.29 1.54
C LEU A 229 -18.43 1.27 1.23
N ILE A 230 -17.16 1.66 1.35
CA ILE A 230 -16.03 0.73 1.20
C ILE A 230 -16.04 -0.33 2.30
N GLY A 231 -16.36 0.06 3.54
CA GLY A 231 -16.57 -0.86 4.68
C GLY A 231 -17.64 -1.92 4.39
N ASN A 232 -18.76 -1.52 3.78
CA ASN A 232 -19.80 -2.44 3.33
C ASN A 232 -19.28 -3.40 2.24
N CYS A 233 -18.54 -2.90 1.25
CA CYS A 233 -17.91 -3.74 0.22
C CYS A 233 -16.98 -4.80 0.84
N LEU A 234 -16.12 -4.38 1.79
CA LEU A 234 -15.20 -5.26 2.51
C LEU A 234 -15.93 -6.35 3.29
N ALA A 235 -17.02 -6.01 3.98
CA ALA A 235 -17.81 -6.97 4.74
C ALA A 235 -18.48 -8.01 3.83
N VAL A 236 -19.07 -7.57 2.71
CA VAL A 236 -19.74 -8.46 1.75
C VAL A 236 -18.72 -9.40 1.08
N ASN A 237 -17.59 -8.87 0.62
CA ASN A 237 -16.55 -9.67 -0.01
C ASN A 237 -15.85 -10.63 0.96
N GLY A 238 -15.69 -10.23 2.23
CA GLY A 238 -15.15 -11.10 3.28
C GLY A 238 -15.98 -12.38 3.49
N VAL A 239 -17.30 -12.33 3.28
CA VAL A 239 -18.16 -13.53 3.28
C VAL A 239 -17.87 -14.41 2.06
N LEU A 240 -17.74 -13.82 0.87
CA LEU A 240 -17.43 -14.55 -0.37
C LEU A 240 -16.05 -15.23 -0.34
N MET A 241 -15.08 -14.64 0.37
CA MET A 241 -13.77 -15.25 0.59
C MET A 241 -13.87 -16.52 1.44
N LYS A 242 -14.67 -16.51 2.52
CA LYS A 242 -14.84 -17.66 3.42
C LYS A 242 -15.58 -18.83 2.77
N GLN A 243 -16.42 -18.55 1.77
CA GLN A 243 -17.18 -19.57 1.05
C GLN A 243 -16.32 -20.36 0.06
N HIS A 244 -15.24 -19.77 -0.45
CA HIS A 244 -14.21 -20.51 -1.16
C HIS A 244 -13.29 -21.20 -0.14
N ASN A 245 -13.66 -22.43 0.27
CA ASN A 245 -12.76 -23.33 0.97
C ASN A 245 -11.42 -23.34 0.24
N HIS A 246 -10.39 -22.79 0.90
CA HIS A 246 -9.03 -22.83 0.40
C HIS A 246 -8.54 -24.29 0.39
N THR A 247 -8.84 -25.04 -0.67
CA THR A 247 -7.93 -26.11 -1.14
C THR A 247 -6.72 -25.44 -1.79
N THR A 248 -6.00 -24.63 -1.02
CA THR A 248 -4.65 -24.24 -1.36
C THR A 248 -3.75 -24.87 -0.34
N THR A 249 -3.54 -26.18 -0.47
CA THR A 249 -2.23 -26.76 -0.21
C THR A 249 -1.27 -26.08 -1.18
N ALA A 250 -0.83 -24.87 -0.82
CA ALA A 250 0.28 -24.23 -1.49
C ALA A 250 1.48 -25.16 -1.28
N LYS A 251 1.74 -26.03 -2.26
CA LYS A 251 3.03 -26.72 -2.35
C LYS A 251 4.08 -25.61 -2.39
N HIS A 252 4.70 -25.36 -1.24
CA HIS A 252 5.73 -24.34 -1.00
C HIS A 252 7.07 -24.67 -1.71
N ASN A 253 7.02 -25.13 -2.96
CA ASN A 253 8.20 -25.39 -3.80
C ASN A 253 8.33 -24.40 -4.98
N LYS A 254 7.61 -23.27 -4.97
CA LYS A 254 7.75 -22.24 -6.01
C LYS A 254 8.50 -21.02 -5.48
N TYR A 255 9.77 -20.88 -5.87
CA TYR A 255 10.63 -19.72 -5.59
C TYR A 255 10.12 -18.37 -6.14
N PHE A 256 9.13 -18.39 -7.05
CA PHE A 256 8.54 -17.18 -7.65
C PHE A 256 7.01 -17.25 -7.62
N PRO A 257 6.31 -16.11 -7.39
CA PRO A 257 4.86 -16.02 -7.54
C PRO A 257 4.36 -16.46 -8.92
N SER A 258 3.11 -16.92 -9.00
CA SER A 258 2.48 -17.38 -10.24
C SER A 258 2.42 -16.29 -11.33
N TRP A 259 2.26 -15.03 -10.93
CA TRP A 259 2.20 -13.89 -11.84
C TRP A 259 3.57 -13.54 -12.48
N VAL A 260 4.68 -14.02 -11.92
CA VAL A 260 6.02 -13.82 -12.51
C VAL A 260 6.22 -14.83 -13.62
N SER A 261 6.23 -14.34 -14.87
CA SER A 261 6.38 -15.17 -16.07
C SER A 261 7.76 -15.85 -16.14
N ARG A 262 7.89 -16.92 -16.94
CA ARG A 262 9.17 -17.61 -17.15
C ARG A 262 10.28 -16.67 -17.65
N ASN A 263 9.92 -15.72 -18.52
CA ASN A 263 10.85 -14.73 -19.04
C ASN A 263 11.30 -13.73 -17.96
N GLU A 264 10.38 -13.29 -17.11
CA GLU A 264 10.73 -12.43 -15.96
C GLU A 264 11.60 -13.15 -14.94
N ARG A 265 11.33 -14.43 -14.65
CA ARG A 265 12.20 -15.22 -13.78
C ARG A 265 13.64 -15.27 -14.30
N ARG A 266 13.82 -15.44 -15.62
CA ARG A 266 15.16 -15.39 -16.24
C ARG A 266 15.83 -14.03 -16.05
N LEU A 267 15.09 -12.93 -16.18
CA LEU A 267 15.60 -11.58 -15.91
C LEU A 267 15.97 -11.40 -14.43
N LEU A 268 15.19 -11.95 -13.50
CA LEU A 268 15.45 -11.82 -12.07
C LEU A 268 16.66 -12.64 -11.62
N VAL A 269 16.82 -13.86 -12.14
CA VAL A 269 17.92 -14.75 -11.76
C VAL A 269 19.24 -14.34 -12.41
N SER A 270 19.22 -13.64 -13.55
CA SER A 270 20.44 -13.20 -14.25
C SER A 270 20.59 -11.67 -14.24
N PRO A 271 21.39 -11.10 -13.31
CA PRO A 271 21.68 -9.66 -13.28
C PRO A 271 22.28 -9.16 -14.59
N SER A 272 23.21 -9.92 -15.21
CA SER A 272 23.84 -9.55 -16.47
C SER A 272 22.82 -9.45 -17.61
N LEU A 273 21.86 -10.39 -17.68
CA LEU A 273 20.79 -10.36 -18.66
C LEU A 273 19.87 -9.15 -18.47
N ALA A 274 19.50 -8.85 -17.23
CA ALA A 274 18.65 -7.70 -16.93
C ALA A 274 19.33 -6.37 -17.31
N LYS A 275 20.64 -6.26 -17.06
CA LYS A 275 21.44 -5.09 -17.46
C LYS A 275 21.58 -4.97 -18.99
N SER A 276 21.88 -6.07 -19.67
CA SER A 276 22.03 -6.13 -21.13
C SER A 276 20.71 -5.85 -21.88
N ARG A 277 19.56 -6.26 -21.31
CA ARG A 277 18.22 -6.02 -21.88
C ARG A 277 17.53 -4.79 -21.28
N SER A 278 18.29 -3.87 -20.70
CA SER A 278 17.73 -2.63 -20.20
C SER A 278 17.23 -1.75 -21.34
N HIS A 279 16.07 -1.12 -21.13
CA HIS A 279 15.48 -0.18 -22.09
C HIS A 279 16.05 1.22 -21.88
N LEU A 280 16.34 1.56 -20.61
CA LEU A 280 16.99 2.80 -20.22
C LEU A 280 18.13 2.51 -19.25
N VAL A 281 19.12 3.39 -19.27
CA VAL A 281 20.25 3.39 -18.35
C VAL A 281 20.27 4.73 -17.64
N VAL A 282 20.33 4.71 -16.32
CA VAL A 282 20.50 5.88 -15.47
C VAL A 282 21.93 5.87 -14.92
N ALA A 283 22.65 6.97 -15.08
CA ALA A 283 24.02 7.11 -14.62
C ALA A 283 24.37 8.56 -14.26
N LEU A 284 24.96 8.76 -13.07
CA LEU A 284 25.35 10.09 -12.58
C LEU A 284 26.45 10.75 -13.41
N ASP A 285 27.35 9.92 -13.97
CA ASP A 285 28.52 10.27 -14.78
C ASP A 285 28.20 10.61 -16.25
N ARG A 286 26.91 10.68 -16.61
CA ARG A 286 26.41 10.95 -17.97
C ARG A 286 26.71 9.84 -18.99
N SER A 287 27.16 8.66 -18.56
CA SER A 287 27.33 7.48 -19.43
C SER A 287 26.03 6.72 -19.72
N GLY A 288 24.88 7.27 -19.32
CA GLY A 288 23.55 6.71 -19.51
C GLY A 288 22.58 7.71 -20.14
N HIS A 289 21.35 7.28 -20.36
CA HIS A 289 20.29 8.09 -20.98
C HIS A 289 19.80 9.21 -20.07
N PHE A 290 19.76 8.95 -18.76
CA PHE A 290 19.29 9.90 -17.74
C PHE A 290 20.27 9.98 -16.58
N ARG A 291 20.27 11.10 -15.87
CA ARG A 291 20.98 11.27 -14.58
C ARG A 291 20.07 11.09 -13.36
N SER A 292 18.76 11.24 -13.54
CA SER A 292 17.73 11.04 -12.51
C SER A 292 16.91 9.80 -12.82
N ILE A 293 16.62 9.03 -11.78
CA ILE A 293 15.77 7.85 -11.84
C ILE A 293 14.32 8.28 -12.09
N GLN A 294 13.84 9.33 -11.43
CA GLN A 294 12.48 9.83 -11.66
C GLN A 294 12.28 10.28 -13.12
N ALA A 295 13.28 10.91 -13.73
CA ALA A 295 13.20 11.31 -15.14
C ALA A 295 13.02 10.08 -16.07
N ALA A 296 13.74 8.99 -15.80
CA ALA A 296 13.59 7.73 -16.54
C ALA A 296 12.21 7.09 -16.30
N ILE A 297 11.68 7.12 -15.06
CA ILE A 297 10.33 6.64 -14.73
C ILE A 297 9.27 7.46 -15.48
N ASN A 298 9.40 8.79 -15.49
CA ASN A 298 8.49 9.70 -16.20
C ASN A 298 8.53 9.46 -17.72
N PHE A 299 9.70 9.21 -18.28
CA PHE A 299 9.82 8.82 -19.68
C PHE A 299 9.10 7.49 -19.95
N ALA A 300 9.30 6.49 -19.08
CA ALA A 300 8.62 5.20 -19.18
C ALA A 300 7.09 5.32 -19.04
N ALA A 301 6.56 6.31 -18.31
CA ALA A 301 5.12 6.52 -18.20
C ALA A 301 4.46 6.83 -19.55
N ARG A 302 5.18 7.46 -20.48
CA ARG A 302 4.66 7.86 -21.82
C ARG A 302 4.53 6.69 -22.82
N ARG A 303 4.96 5.48 -22.44
CA ARG A 303 4.87 4.30 -23.31
C ARG A 303 3.40 3.96 -23.60
N ARG A 304 3.10 3.71 -24.88
CA ARG A 304 1.79 3.20 -25.31
C ARG A 304 1.55 1.78 -24.81
N VAL A 305 2.55 0.91 -24.93
CA VAL A 305 2.49 -0.48 -24.49
C VAL A 305 3.18 -0.62 -23.14
N LYS A 306 2.44 -1.07 -22.12
CA LYS A 306 2.92 -1.21 -20.74
C LYS A 306 3.52 -2.59 -20.48
N SER A 307 4.32 -3.14 -21.40
CA SER A 307 5.09 -4.37 -21.16
C SER A 307 6.21 -4.14 -20.12
N ARG A 308 6.88 -5.22 -19.67
CA ARG A 308 8.01 -5.15 -18.74
C ARG A 308 9.08 -4.19 -19.26
N PHE A 309 9.32 -3.11 -18.51
CA PHE A 309 10.25 -2.06 -18.89
C PHE A 309 11.36 -1.95 -17.86
N VAL A 310 12.56 -2.29 -18.30
CA VAL A 310 13.74 -2.43 -17.44
C VAL A 310 14.55 -1.14 -17.49
N ILE A 311 14.71 -0.50 -16.33
CA ILE A 311 15.57 0.66 -16.12
C ILE A 311 16.78 0.17 -15.31
N TYR A 312 17.95 0.19 -15.95
CA TYR A 312 19.21 -0.12 -15.29
C TYR A 312 19.77 1.14 -14.64
N VAL A 313 19.99 1.09 -13.33
CA VAL A 313 20.55 2.17 -12.53
C VAL A 313 21.98 1.80 -12.17
N LYS A 314 22.95 2.50 -12.75
CA LYS A 314 24.37 2.26 -12.46
C LYS A 314 24.70 2.60 -11.01
N LYS A 315 25.81 2.04 -10.50
CA LYS A 315 26.37 2.35 -9.18
C LYS A 315 26.42 3.86 -8.91
N GLY A 316 26.09 4.24 -7.68
CA GLY A 316 26.02 5.63 -7.25
C GLY A 316 25.03 5.84 -6.11
N VAL A 317 25.09 7.03 -5.52
CA VAL A 317 24.13 7.50 -4.52
C VAL A 317 23.23 8.55 -5.17
N TYR A 318 21.99 8.16 -5.43
CA TYR A 318 20.96 8.99 -6.06
C TYR A 318 20.14 9.69 -4.98
N ARG A 319 20.32 11.00 -4.84
CA ARG A 319 19.61 11.83 -3.85
C ARG A 319 18.32 12.38 -4.44
N GLU A 320 17.30 11.55 -4.52
CA GLU A 320 15.99 11.90 -5.09
C GLU A 320 14.85 11.11 -4.40
N ASN A 321 13.64 11.65 -4.46
CA ASN A 321 12.42 10.92 -4.12
C ASN A 321 11.79 10.43 -5.42
N ILE A 322 11.52 9.12 -5.51
CA ILE A 322 10.93 8.53 -6.72
C ILE A 322 9.50 8.08 -6.47
N ASP A 323 8.68 8.14 -7.51
CA ASP A 323 7.29 7.69 -7.51
C ASP A 323 6.94 7.05 -8.85
N VAL A 324 6.47 5.80 -8.79
CA VAL A 324 5.91 5.08 -9.94
C VAL A 324 4.39 5.19 -9.83
N GLY A 325 3.81 6.11 -10.61
CA GLY A 325 2.37 6.35 -10.63
C GLY A 325 1.54 5.12 -11.02
N ASN A 326 0.25 5.16 -10.67
CA ASN A 326 -0.68 4.04 -10.91
C ASN A 326 -0.77 3.63 -12.38
N ASP A 327 -0.61 4.54 -13.32
CA ASP A 327 -0.68 4.30 -14.77
C ASP A 327 0.62 3.75 -15.38
N ASN A 328 1.68 3.63 -14.58
CA ASN A 328 3.01 3.20 -15.02
C ASN A 328 3.33 1.77 -14.55
N HIS A 329 2.61 0.81 -15.12
CA HIS A 329 2.77 -0.61 -14.79
C HIS A 329 4.05 -1.25 -15.36
N ASN A 330 4.42 -2.39 -14.77
CA ASN A 330 5.49 -3.30 -15.21
C ASN A 330 6.89 -2.66 -15.28
N ILE A 331 7.14 -1.63 -14.48
CA ILE A 331 8.48 -1.06 -14.31
C ILE A 331 9.37 -2.04 -13.52
N MET A 332 10.61 -2.22 -13.98
CA MET A 332 11.65 -2.95 -13.26
C MET A 332 12.88 -2.06 -13.10
N LEU A 333 13.27 -1.78 -11.87
CA LEU A 333 14.54 -1.13 -11.54
C LEU A 333 15.58 -2.20 -11.21
N VAL A 334 16.75 -2.12 -11.84
CA VAL A 334 17.87 -3.03 -11.56
C VAL A 334 19.11 -2.21 -11.29
N GLY A 335 19.76 -2.43 -10.15
CA GLY A 335 21.01 -1.75 -9.81
C GLY A 335 22.26 -2.58 -10.08
N ASP A 336 23.41 -1.99 -9.73
CA ASP A 336 24.71 -2.67 -9.73
C ASP A 336 24.99 -3.56 -8.50
N GLY A 337 24.07 -3.59 -7.55
CA GLY A 337 24.18 -4.29 -6.28
C GLY A 337 23.60 -3.44 -5.15
N GLU A 338 23.00 -4.09 -4.15
CA GLU A 338 22.33 -3.43 -3.01
C GLU A 338 23.23 -2.40 -2.31
N ARG A 339 24.53 -2.67 -2.18
CA ARG A 339 25.51 -1.76 -1.55
C ARG A 339 26.13 -0.74 -2.51
N LYS A 340 25.86 -0.86 -3.81
CA LYS A 340 26.49 -0.05 -4.87
C LYS A 340 25.54 0.98 -5.46
N THR A 341 24.24 0.68 -5.49
CA THR A 341 23.20 1.54 -6.06
C THR A 341 22.22 1.90 -4.96
N ILE A 342 22.30 3.13 -4.48
CA ILE A 342 21.54 3.61 -3.33
C ILE A 342 20.68 4.78 -3.76
N ILE A 343 19.37 4.69 -3.50
CA ILE A 343 18.40 5.76 -3.71
C ILE A 343 18.05 6.29 -2.33
N THR A 344 18.26 7.59 -2.12
CA THR A 344 18.17 8.17 -0.78
C THR A 344 17.47 9.52 -0.75
N SER A 345 16.72 9.75 0.32
CA SER A 345 16.13 11.05 0.65
C SER A 345 16.22 11.31 2.15
N GLY A 346 15.83 12.50 2.59
CA GLY A 346 15.78 12.85 4.02
C GLY A 346 14.50 13.59 4.38
N ARG A 347 13.37 13.26 3.74
CA ARG A 347 12.06 13.83 4.05
C ARG A 347 11.48 13.19 5.31
N SER A 348 10.78 13.96 6.13
CA SER A 348 10.14 13.48 7.35
C SER A 348 9.03 14.41 7.82
N VAL A 349 8.22 13.94 8.77
CA VAL A 349 7.14 14.72 9.38
C VAL A 349 7.64 16.00 10.04
N GLN A 350 8.71 15.92 10.84
CA GLN A 350 9.30 17.11 11.47
C GLN A 350 9.82 18.14 10.44
N ARG A 351 10.06 17.73 9.19
CA ARG A 351 10.48 18.61 8.09
C ARG A 351 9.30 19.14 7.25
N GLY A 352 8.07 18.97 7.72
CA GLY A 352 6.86 19.49 7.07
C GLY A 352 6.33 18.63 5.92
N TYR A 353 6.70 17.35 5.85
CA TYR A 353 6.10 16.38 4.95
C TYR A 353 5.07 15.54 5.69
N THR A 354 4.07 14.97 5.02
CA THR A 354 3.28 13.91 5.64
C THR A 354 4.11 12.62 5.72
N THR A 355 3.67 11.64 6.52
CA THR A 355 4.23 10.30 6.50
C THR A 355 4.21 9.70 5.08
N TYR A 356 3.12 9.89 4.33
CA TYR A 356 2.98 9.42 2.95
C TYR A 356 4.01 10.03 1.98
N ASN A 357 4.24 11.34 2.06
CA ASN A 357 5.14 12.08 1.17
C ASN A 357 6.59 12.13 1.67
N SER A 358 6.85 11.56 2.85
CA SER A 358 8.20 11.33 3.36
C SER A 358 8.94 10.20 2.63
N ALA A 359 8.22 9.36 1.89
CA ALA A 359 8.76 8.19 1.20
C ALA A 359 9.91 8.55 0.25
N THR A 360 11.07 7.88 0.40
CA THR A 360 12.14 7.92 -0.61
C THR A 360 11.66 7.30 -1.93
N ALA A 361 10.87 6.23 -1.89
CA ALA A 361 10.28 5.61 -3.06
C ALA A 361 8.80 5.23 -2.85
N GLY A 362 7.94 5.58 -3.80
CA GLY A 362 6.54 5.18 -3.86
C GLY A 362 6.21 4.35 -5.09
N PHE A 363 5.44 3.28 -4.94
CA PHE A 363 5.12 2.35 -6.03
C PHE A 363 3.61 2.07 -6.16
N GLY A 364 2.87 2.95 -6.85
CA GLY A 364 1.47 2.71 -7.20
C GLY A 364 1.28 1.83 -8.46
N GLY A 365 2.26 1.85 -9.37
CA GLY A 365 2.24 1.03 -10.58
C GLY A 365 2.32 -0.48 -10.32
N GLN A 366 1.35 -1.22 -10.85
CA GLN A 366 1.29 -2.68 -10.71
C GLN A 366 2.51 -3.41 -11.29
N ARG A 367 2.82 -4.57 -10.70
CA ARG A 367 3.90 -5.49 -11.12
C ARG A 367 5.27 -4.81 -11.15
N PHE A 368 5.45 -3.77 -10.33
CA PHE A 368 6.74 -3.16 -10.08
C PHE A 368 7.74 -4.20 -9.54
N VAL A 369 8.99 -4.09 -9.96
CA VAL A 369 10.08 -4.91 -9.45
C VAL A 369 11.30 -4.02 -9.21
N ALA A 370 11.93 -4.17 -8.05
CA ALA A 370 13.25 -3.61 -7.78
C ALA A 370 14.21 -4.73 -7.44
N LYS A 371 15.43 -4.66 -7.98
CA LYS A 371 16.48 -5.66 -7.73
C LYS A 371 17.86 -5.02 -7.69
N ASP A 372 18.75 -5.56 -6.85
CA ASP A 372 20.17 -5.17 -6.76
C ASP A 372 20.38 -3.67 -6.48
N LEU A 373 19.52 -3.06 -5.66
CA LEU A 373 19.60 -1.65 -5.23
C LEU A 373 18.96 -1.47 -3.84
N THR A 374 19.23 -0.34 -3.19
CA THR A 374 18.72 -0.04 -1.83
C THR A 374 17.98 1.30 -1.80
N PHE A 375 16.87 1.35 -1.06
CA PHE A 375 16.17 2.59 -0.72
C PHE A 375 16.47 2.98 0.72
N ILE A 376 16.84 4.23 0.97
CA ILE A 376 17.17 4.73 2.31
C ILE A 376 16.46 6.06 2.55
N ASN A 377 15.88 6.23 3.74
CA ASN A 377 15.53 7.55 4.25
C ASN A 377 16.49 7.91 5.40
N THR A 378 17.27 8.99 5.23
CA THR A 378 18.32 9.40 6.17
C THR A 378 17.87 10.51 7.11
N ALA A 379 16.56 10.70 7.33
CA ALA A 379 16.07 11.71 8.27
C ALA A 379 16.57 11.43 9.71
N GLY A 380 16.62 10.16 10.11
CA GLY A 380 17.04 9.74 11.45
C GLY A 380 15.90 9.71 12.48
N PRO A 381 16.10 9.07 13.64
CA PRO A 381 15.03 8.75 14.58
C PRO A 381 14.39 9.97 15.25
N LEU A 382 15.13 11.09 15.37
CA LEU A 382 14.65 12.31 16.03
C LEU A 382 13.79 13.20 15.11
N ARG A 383 13.56 12.79 13.86
CA ARG A 383 12.89 13.62 12.83
C ARG A 383 11.44 13.22 12.56
N GLY A 384 10.84 12.44 13.46
CA GLY A 384 9.50 11.90 13.29
C GLY A 384 9.46 10.82 12.20
N GLN A 385 8.26 10.54 11.69
CA GLN A 385 8.03 9.53 10.66
C GLN A 385 8.78 9.88 9.37
N ALA A 386 9.49 8.88 8.83
CA ALA A 386 10.34 9.02 7.66
C ALA A 386 10.39 7.69 6.89
N VAL A 387 9.67 7.62 5.77
CA VAL A 387 9.45 6.37 5.04
C VAL A 387 10.57 6.16 4.01
N ALA A 388 11.11 4.94 3.91
CA ALA A 388 12.01 4.55 2.83
C ALA A 388 11.23 4.12 1.58
N VAL A 389 10.23 3.25 1.76
CA VAL A 389 9.41 2.69 0.67
C VAL A 389 7.94 2.68 1.07
N ARG A 390 7.05 3.02 0.12
CA ARG A 390 5.61 2.74 0.16
C ARG A 390 5.14 2.07 -1.13
N SER A 391 4.08 1.28 -1.07
CA SER A 391 3.47 0.58 -2.21
C SER A 391 1.95 0.65 -2.15
#